data_AF-A0A7U9S9V0-F1
#
_entry.id   AF-A0A7U9S9V0-F1
#
_cell.length_a   1.000
_cell.length_b   1.000
_cell.length_c   1.000
_cell.angle_alpha   90.00
_cell.angle_beta   90.00
_cell.angle_gamma   90.00
#
_symmetry.space_group_name_H-M   'P 1'
#
loop_
_entity.id
_entity.type
_entity.pdbx_description
1 polymer ?
#
loop_
_entity_poly.entity_id
_entity_poly.type
_entity_poly.pdbx_seq_one_letter_code
_entity_poly.pdbx_strand_id
1 'polypeptide(L)'
;MKIQDLNISASSKSALKSIGLTMVSELAGQNYITLVNKFPKNFNIEPLINELNPLGYLLPPSNEISVYDVPMSKRLQNALIRNSVMYLSQLSSYPKEEILHFRNLGETTVIELEQICQEYNIEIRSILSIKEYFDKYQFPSKIYPMLFQNNISCLDDFKHMTAHDLYQICKEDYCLAMQMYYILTDNGIKFDNWQDKYIFEILPEKNAALLWKKHKISMLSQMPACNECMLKQSLSSSNSFAAAMKELLSIG
;
A
#
# COMPACT_ATOMS: atom_id res chain seq x y z
N MET A 1 17.67 10.63 19.52
CA MET A 1 17.29 12.05 19.38
C MET A 1 15.82 12.13 19.01
N LYS A 2 15.02 13.02 19.63
CA LYS A 2 13.60 13.17 19.26
C LYS A 2 13.50 14.11 18.05
N ILE A 3 12.45 13.95 17.25
CA ILE A 3 12.16 14.87 16.14
C ILE A 3 12.01 16.33 16.63
N GLN A 4 11.54 16.52 17.86
CA GLN A 4 11.40 17.84 18.48
C GLN A 4 12.73 18.56 18.70
N ASP A 5 13.82 17.81 18.81
CA ASP A 5 15.17 18.34 19.06
C ASP A 5 15.86 18.76 17.74
N LEU A 6 15.27 18.44 16.57
CA LEU A 6 15.80 18.84 15.27
C LEU A 6 15.68 20.36 15.05
N ASN A 7 16.67 20.94 14.39
CA ASN A 7 16.65 22.34 13.94
C ASN A 7 15.84 22.51 12.65
N ILE A 8 14.54 22.20 12.74
CA ILE A 8 13.55 22.30 11.66
C ILE A 8 12.34 23.12 12.16
N SER A 9 11.50 23.59 11.24
CA SER A 9 10.37 24.46 11.58
C SER A 9 9.32 23.75 12.45
N ALA A 10 8.56 24.53 13.23
CA ALA A 10 7.46 24.01 14.04
C ALA A 10 6.40 23.26 13.18
N SER A 11 6.20 23.72 11.94
CA SER A 11 5.33 23.09 10.96
C SER A 11 5.84 21.70 10.57
N SER A 12 7.12 21.58 10.22
CA SER A 12 7.76 20.29 9.91
C SER A 12 7.71 19.30 11.08
N LYS A 13 7.97 19.78 12.31
CA LYS A 13 7.83 18.95 13.53
C LYS A 13 6.40 18.43 13.71
N SER A 14 5.42 19.29 13.47
CA SER A 14 4.00 18.95 13.61
C SER A 14 3.55 17.97 12.53
N ALA A 15 4.03 18.15 11.29
CA ALA A 15 3.79 17.24 10.18
C ALA A 15 4.31 15.82 10.47
N LEU A 16 5.58 15.70 10.89
CA LEU A 16 6.16 14.40 11.25
C LEU A 16 5.42 13.72 12.40
N LYS A 17 5.03 14.49 13.42
CA LYS A 17 4.24 13.97 14.54
C LYS A 17 2.85 13.48 14.09
N SER A 18 2.23 14.16 13.12
CA SER A 18 0.89 13.80 12.63
C SER A 18 0.85 12.43 11.94
N ILE A 19 1.98 12.00 11.36
CA ILE A 19 2.15 10.67 10.75
C ILE A 19 2.79 9.65 11.70
N GLY A 20 2.85 9.98 13.01
CA GLY A 20 3.33 9.07 14.05
C GLY A 20 4.85 9.00 14.21
N LEU A 21 5.63 9.82 13.49
CA LEU A 21 7.09 9.86 13.64
C LEU A 21 7.48 10.76 14.82
N THR A 22 8.11 10.19 15.82
CA THR A 22 8.51 10.86 17.07
C THR A 22 10.02 10.82 17.32
N MET A 23 10.72 9.84 16.74
CA MET A 23 12.14 9.61 16.92
C MET A 23 12.90 9.75 15.60
N VAL A 24 14.10 10.34 15.65
CA VAL A 24 14.94 10.55 14.46
C VAL A 24 15.37 9.23 13.82
N SER A 25 15.53 8.17 14.62
CA SER A 25 15.81 6.83 14.13
C SER A 25 14.72 6.30 13.18
N GLU A 26 13.48 6.78 13.29
CA GLU A 26 12.38 6.37 12.40
C GLU A 26 12.46 7.02 11.03
N LEU A 27 13.31 8.06 10.86
CA LEU A 27 13.64 8.63 9.55
C LEU A 27 14.71 7.79 8.83
N ALA A 28 15.46 6.96 9.53
CA ALA A 28 16.50 6.13 8.92
C ALA A 28 15.88 5.14 7.93
N GLY A 29 16.36 5.16 6.69
CA GLY A 29 15.83 4.32 5.60
C GLY A 29 14.57 4.87 4.93
N GLN A 30 14.00 5.97 5.41
CA GLN A 30 12.97 6.68 4.65
C GLN A 30 13.60 7.56 3.58
N ASN A 31 13.01 7.54 2.40
CA ASN A 31 13.23 8.51 1.35
C ASN A 31 11.94 9.30 1.12
N TYR A 32 12.00 10.29 0.23
CA TYR A 32 10.86 11.08 -0.19
C TYR A 32 9.62 10.23 -0.53
N ILE A 33 9.79 9.17 -1.33
CA ILE A 33 8.72 8.31 -1.84
C ILE A 33 8.01 7.61 -0.67
N THR A 34 8.78 7.02 0.24
CA THR A 34 8.23 6.34 1.41
C THR A 34 7.55 7.31 2.38
N LEU A 35 8.07 8.53 2.50
CA LEU A 35 7.56 9.51 3.45
C LEU A 35 6.28 10.17 2.94
N VAL A 36 6.20 10.52 1.65
CA VAL A 36 5.01 11.18 1.07
C VAL A 36 3.78 10.29 1.13
N ASN A 37 3.95 8.97 1.00
CA ASN A 37 2.86 8.00 1.11
C ASN A 37 2.23 7.91 2.51
N LYS A 38 2.90 8.43 3.55
CA LYS A 38 2.34 8.49 4.92
C LYS A 38 1.48 9.72 5.16
N PHE A 39 1.58 10.74 4.32
CA PHE A 39 0.82 11.97 4.45
C PHE A 39 -0.54 11.88 3.72
N PRO A 40 -1.54 12.69 4.13
CA PRO A 40 -2.78 12.84 3.38
C PRO A 40 -2.53 13.31 1.94
N LYS A 41 -3.44 12.96 1.02
CA LYS A 41 -3.38 13.42 -0.39
C LYS A 41 -3.27 14.94 -0.45
N ASN A 42 -2.40 15.44 -1.33
CA ASN A 42 -2.08 16.87 -1.55
C ASN A 42 -1.32 17.57 -0.42
N PHE A 43 -0.77 16.84 0.56
CA PHE A 43 0.13 17.45 1.53
C PHE A 43 1.40 17.97 0.84
N ASN A 44 1.71 19.26 1.02
CA ASN A 44 2.94 19.83 0.48
C ASN A 44 4.13 19.44 1.38
N ILE A 45 4.83 18.40 0.96
CA ILE A 45 5.99 17.84 1.66
C ILE A 45 7.32 18.55 1.29
N GLU A 46 7.32 19.43 0.27
CA GLU A 46 8.50 20.14 -0.21
C GLU A 46 9.25 20.92 0.89
N PRO A 47 8.59 21.71 1.76
CA PRO A 47 9.27 22.43 2.84
C PRO A 47 9.95 21.47 3.83
N LEU A 48 9.31 20.33 4.10
CA LEU A 48 9.82 19.32 5.02
C LEU A 48 11.10 18.67 4.46
N ILE A 49 11.12 18.38 3.15
CA ILE A 49 12.30 17.80 2.47
C ILE A 49 13.44 18.79 2.44
N ASN A 50 13.17 20.05 2.11
CA ASN A 50 14.18 21.10 2.06
C ASN A 50 14.83 21.36 3.43
N GLU A 51 14.11 21.09 4.53
CA GLU A 51 14.66 21.15 5.88
C GLU A 51 15.41 19.87 6.30
N LEU A 52 14.96 18.69 5.85
CA LEU A 52 15.55 17.41 6.25
C LEU A 52 16.74 16.96 5.38
N ASN A 53 16.80 17.37 4.11
CA ASN A 53 17.89 17.03 3.19
C ASN A 53 19.24 17.60 3.65
N PRO A 54 19.36 18.89 4.03
CA PRO A 54 20.63 19.46 4.52
C PRO A 54 21.11 18.81 5.82
N LEU A 55 20.18 18.25 6.60
CA LEU A 55 20.48 17.55 7.84
C LEU A 55 20.86 16.07 7.61
N GLY A 56 20.82 15.59 6.38
CA GLY A 56 21.21 14.23 5.99
C GLY A 56 20.16 13.15 6.26
N TYR A 57 18.90 13.52 6.54
CA TYR A 57 17.85 12.53 6.90
C TYR A 57 17.05 11.99 5.72
N LEU A 58 16.88 12.76 4.65
CA LEU A 58 16.10 12.37 3.46
C LEU A 58 16.95 12.45 2.19
N LEU A 59 18.10 11.79 2.20
CA LEU A 59 18.95 11.79 1.02
C LEU A 59 18.19 11.20 -0.18
N PRO A 60 18.25 11.84 -1.37
CA PRO A 60 17.72 11.25 -2.58
C PRO A 60 18.36 9.88 -2.78
N PRO A 61 17.60 8.84 -3.16
CA PRO A 61 18.17 7.54 -3.49
C PRO A 61 19.25 7.71 -4.57
N SER A 62 20.34 6.96 -4.46
CA SER A 62 21.42 7.01 -5.45
C SER A 62 20.86 6.65 -6.83
N ASN A 63 21.14 7.47 -7.85
CA ASN A 63 20.67 7.36 -9.24
C ASN A 63 19.24 7.85 -9.54
N GLU A 64 18.60 8.55 -8.60
CA GLU A 64 17.31 9.20 -8.88
C GLU A 64 17.46 10.54 -9.59
N ILE A 65 16.62 10.78 -10.60
CA ILE A 65 16.62 12.01 -11.39
C ILE A 65 15.51 12.92 -10.90
N SER A 66 15.87 14.08 -10.34
CA SER A 66 14.90 15.05 -9.85
C SER A 66 14.21 15.78 -10.99
N VAL A 67 12.91 16.06 -10.83
CA VAL A 67 12.14 16.92 -11.75
C VAL A 67 12.64 18.37 -11.78
N TYR A 68 13.50 18.78 -10.84
CA TYR A 68 14.14 20.10 -10.84
C TYR A 68 15.40 20.15 -11.70
N ASP A 69 16.05 19.01 -11.92
CA ASP A 69 17.32 18.92 -12.65
C ASP A 69 17.12 18.68 -14.16
N VAL A 70 15.89 18.35 -14.58
CA VAL A 70 15.55 18.02 -15.95
C VAL A 70 14.94 19.24 -16.66
N PRO A 71 15.41 19.61 -17.86
CA PRO A 71 14.80 20.69 -18.63
C PRO A 71 13.39 20.29 -19.08
N MET A 72 12.38 20.92 -18.49
CA MET A 72 10.97 20.73 -18.84
C MET A 72 10.16 22.00 -18.66
N SER A 73 8.96 22.04 -19.22
CA SER A 73 8.06 23.15 -19.09
C SER A 73 7.61 23.32 -17.64
N LYS A 74 7.44 24.58 -17.20
CA LYS A 74 6.84 24.90 -15.89
C LYS A 74 5.48 24.23 -15.70
N ARG A 75 4.75 23.98 -16.79
CA ARG A 75 3.45 23.31 -16.76
C ARG A 75 3.61 21.84 -16.38
N LEU A 76 4.55 21.11 -17.01
CA LEU A 76 4.85 19.72 -16.69
C LEU A 76 5.38 19.60 -15.26
N GLN A 77 6.38 20.40 -14.89
CA GLN A 77 6.97 20.36 -13.55
C GLN A 77 5.91 20.60 -12.46
N ASN A 78 5.04 21.60 -12.62
CA ASN A 78 3.95 21.85 -11.69
C ASN A 78 2.91 20.72 -11.63
N ALA A 79 2.66 20.03 -12.74
CA ALA A 79 1.76 18.88 -12.77
C ALA A 79 2.35 17.69 -11.98
N LEU A 80 3.65 17.41 -12.14
CA LEU A 80 4.37 16.36 -11.42
C LEU A 80 4.41 16.63 -9.90
N ILE A 81 4.85 17.83 -9.50
CA ILE A 81 4.95 18.21 -8.07
C ILE A 81 3.59 18.12 -7.37
N ARG A 82 2.51 18.57 -8.02
CA ARG A 82 1.15 18.48 -7.46
C ARG A 82 0.69 17.04 -7.24
N ASN A 83 1.19 16.09 -8.02
CA ASN A 83 0.94 14.66 -7.85
C ASN A 83 2.05 13.97 -7.04
N SER A 84 2.82 14.74 -6.27
CA SER A 84 3.90 14.22 -5.41
C SER A 84 5.00 13.46 -6.17
N VAL A 85 5.20 13.76 -7.45
CA VAL A 85 6.30 13.23 -8.27
C VAL A 85 7.46 14.23 -8.23
N MET A 86 8.50 13.91 -7.44
CA MET A 86 9.74 14.68 -7.36
C MET A 86 10.90 13.99 -8.10
N TYR A 87 10.80 12.69 -8.34
CA TYR A 87 11.75 11.91 -9.12
C TYR A 87 11.05 11.21 -10.29
N LEU A 88 11.73 11.14 -11.43
CA LEU A 88 11.16 10.54 -12.63
C LEU A 88 10.82 9.05 -12.46
N SER A 89 11.57 8.29 -11.65
CA SER A 89 11.30 6.86 -11.39
C SER A 89 9.91 6.60 -10.81
N GLN A 90 9.35 7.58 -10.08
CA GLN A 90 8.03 7.47 -9.49
C GLN A 90 6.95 7.31 -10.57
N LEU A 91 7.16 7.82 -11.78
CA LEU A 91 6.20 7.67 -12.88
C LEU A 91 5.90 6.21 -13.21
N SER A 92 6.86 5.30 -13.04
CA SER A 92 6.64 3.86 -13.23
C SER A 92 5.72 3.20 -12.19
N SER A 93 5.45 3.90 -11.08
CA SER A 93 4.48 3.47 -10.06
C SER A 93 3.05 3.95 -10.34
N TYR A 94 2.86 4.84 -11.32
CA TYR A 94 1.57 5.29 -11.78
C TYR A 94 1.19 4.61 -13.10
N PRO A 95 -0.05 4.11 -13.24
CA PRO A 95 -0.59 3.72 -14.53
C PRO A 95 -0.56 4.87 -15.54
N LYS A 96 -0.31 4.56 -16.82
CA LYS A 96 -0.42 5.52 -17.93
C LYS A 96 -1.74 6.29 -17.87
N GLU A 97 -2.82 5.57 -17.61
CA GLU A 97 -4.16 6.14 -17.52
C GLU A 97 -4.26 7.16 -16.39
N GLU A 98 -3.64 6.92 -15.23
CA GLU A 98 -3.66 7.86 -14.11
C GLU A 98 -2.82 9.11 -14.40
N ILE A 99 -1.64 8.92 -14.99
CA ILE A 99 -0.78 10.04 -15.41
C ILE A 99 -1.55 10.96 -16.35
N LEU A 100 -2.24 10.43 -17.36
CA LEU A 100 -3.02 11.23 -18.32
C LEU A 100 -4.12 12.08 -17.66
N HIS A 101 -4.59 11.70 -16.47
CA HIS A 101 -5.57 12.47 -15.71
C HIS A 101 -4.96 13.47 -14.74
N PHE A 102 -3.62 13.62 -14.69
CA PHE A 102 -3.01 14.66 -13.87
C PHE A 102 -3.51 16.04 -14.31
N ARG A 103 -3.96 16.81 -13.32
CA ARG A 103 -4.45 18.15 -13.55
C ARG A 103 -3.37 18.99 -14.26
N ASN A 104 -3.77 19.66 -15.33
CA ASN A 104 -2.93 20.49 -16.20
C ASN A 104 -1.99 19.74 -17.17
N LEU A 105 -2.11 18.42 -17.36
CA LEU A 105 -1.51 17.77 -18.52
C LEU A 105 -2.40 17.99 -19.75
N GLY A 106 -1.97 18.87 -20.66
CA GLY A 106 -2.54 18.95 -22.01
C GLY A 106 -1.77 18.06 -22.98
N GLU A 107 -2.28 17.87 -24.19
CA GLU A 107 -1.68 17.02 -25.22
C GLU A 107 -0.18 17.31 -25.46
N THR A 108 0.19 18.58 -25.62
CA THR A 108 1.59 18.99 -25.79
C THR A 108 2.47 18.63 -24.58
N THR A 109 1.92 18.74 -23.37
CA THR A 109 2.64 18.42 -22.12
C THR A 109 2.79 16.91 -21.93
N VAL A 110 1.85 16.11 -22.44
CA VAL A 110 1.96 14.64 -22.46
C VAL A 110 3.06 14.21 -23.42
N ILE A 111 3.13 14.79 -24.62
CA ILE A 111 4.21 14.51 -25.59
C ILE A 111 5.58 14.85 -24.98
N GLU A 112 5.69 16.00 -24.33
CA GLU A 112 6.90 16.40 -23.60
C GLU A 112 7.28 15.38 -22.51
N LEU A 113 6.30 14.93 -21.70
CA LEU A 113 6.52 13.91 -20.67
C LEU A 113 6.99 12.57 -21.28
N GLU A 114 6.38 12.12 -22.37
CA GLU A 114 6.76 10.87 -23.05
C GLU A 114 8.19 10.96 -23.60
N GLN A 115 8.60 12.10 -24.16
CA GLN A 115 9.98 12.33 -24.62
C GLN A 115 10.99 12.26 -23.48
N ILE A 116 10.71 12.93 -22.35
CA ILE A 116 11.55 12.88 -21.15
C ILE A 116 11.65 11.43 -20.64
N CYS A 117 10.53 10.71 -20.57
CA CYS A 117 10.56 9.32 -20.11
C CYS A 117 11.40 8.43 -21.04
N GLN A 118 11.35 8.65 -22.35
CA GLN A 118 12.20 7.93 -23.31
C GLN A 118 13.69 8.26 -23.12
N GLU A 119 14.04 9.53 -22.95
CA GLU A 119 15.42 9.99 -22.74
C GLU A 119 16.06 9.37 -21.49
N TYR A 120 15.27 9.28 -20.41
CA TYR A 120 15.73 8.76 -19.12
C TYR A 120 15.38 7.27 -18.89
N ASN A 121 14.92 6.55 -19.91
CA ASN A 121 14.53 5.12 -19.85
C ASN A 121 13.51 4.80 -18.74
N ILE A 122 12.53 5.68 -18.54
CA ILE A 122 11.43 5.50 -17.59
C ILE A 122 10.27 4.81 -18.30
N GLU A 123 9.93 3.61 -17.84
CA GLU A 123 8.81 2.85 -18.39
C GLU A 123 7.49 3.31 -17.76
N ILE A 124 6.56 3.79 -18.59
CA ILE A 124 5.17 4.06 -18.19
C ILE A 124 4.31 2.88 -18.66
N ARG A 125 3.76 2.13 -17.70
CA ARG A 125 2.96 0.94 -17.97
C ARG A 125 1.47 1.24 -17.90
N SER A 126 0.68 0.57 -18.74
CA SER A 126 -0.79 0.62 -18.68
C SER A 126 -1.31 -0.36 -17.63
N ILE A 127 -2.38 0.03 -16.90
CA ILE A 127 -3.09 -0.89 -16.00
C ILE A 127 -4.09 -1.79 -16.75
N LEU A 128 -4.36 -1.52 -18.03
CA LEU A 128 -5.39 -2.21 -18.81
C LEU A 128 -5.08 -3.71 -18.94
N SER A 129 -3.83 -4.08 -19.19
CA SER A 129 -3.43 -5.49 -19.29
C SER A 129 -3.72 -6.28 -18.01
N ILE A 130 -3.49 -5.67 -16.84
CA ILE A 130 -3.82 -6.26 -15.53
C ILE A 130 -5.33 -6.43 -15.41
N LYS A 131 -6.12 -5.40 -15.77
CA LYS A 131 -7.58 -5.46 -15.72
C LYS A 131 -8.13 -6.55 -16.63
N GLU A 132 -7.67 -6.60 -17.87
CA GLU A 132 -8.08 -7.59 -18.88
C GLU A 132 -7.75 -9.02 -18.43
N TYR A 133 -6.56 -9.24 -17.86
CA TYR A 133 -6.19 -10.56 -17.35
C TYR A 133 -7.09 -11.01 -16.20
N PHE A 134 -7.38 -10.10 -15.25
CA PHE A 134 -8.09 -10.44 -14.02
C PHE A 134 -9.62 -10.30 -14.11
N ASP A 135 -10.18 -9.77 -15.21
CA ASP A 135 -11.62 -9.54 -15.40
C ASP A 135 -12.45 -10.80 -15.15
N LYS A 136 -11.97 -11.94 -15.63
CA LYS A 136 -12.61 -13.26 -15.46
C LYS A 136 -12.71 -13.74 -14.00
N TYR A 137 -11.89 -13.20 -13.10
CA TYR A 137 -11.91 -13.55 -11.67
C TYR A 137 -12.75 -12.58 -10.83
N GLN A 138 -13.39 -11.59 -11.46
CA GLN A 138 -14.28 -10.62 -10.79
C GLN A 138 -13.60 -9.88 -9.63
N PHE A 139 -12.33 -9.50 -9.80
CA PHE A 139 -11.58 -8.76 -8.80
C PHE A 139 -12.26 -7.41 -8.48
N PRO A 140 -12.30 -6.98 -7.20
CA PRO A 140 -12.81 -5.66 -6.83
C PRO A 140 -12.01 -4.54 -7.50
N SER A 141 -12.68 -3.52 -8.04
CA SER A 141 -12.02 -2.42 -8.77
C SER A 141 -10.91 -1.71 -7.98
N LYS A 142 -11.01 -1.69 -6.65
CA LYS A 142 -10.01 -1.09 -5.75
C LYS A 142 -8.67 -1.82 -5.70
N ILE A 143 -8.59 -3.09 -6.12
CA ILE A 143 -7.34 -3.86 -6.06
C ILE A 143 -6.38 -3.52 -7.20
N TYR A 144 -6.87 -3.13 -8.37
CA TYR A 144 -6.02 -2.98 -9.56
C TYR A 144 -4.83 -2.02 -9.37
N PRO A 145 -4.98 -0.83 -8.75
CA PRO A 145 -3.84 0.03 -8.48
C PRO A 145 -2.81 -0.63 -7.55
N MET A 146 -3.27 -1.45 -6.60
CA MET A 146 -2.41 -2.18 -5.67
C MET A 146 -1.63 -3.29 -6.38
N LEU A 147 -2.27 -4.03 -7.29
CA LEU A 147 -1.59 -5.04 -8.11
C LEU A 147 -0.51 -4.41 -8.99
N PHE A 148 -0.84 -3.30 -9.64
CA PHE A 148 0.09 -2.54 -10.48
C PHE A 148 1.34 -2.11 -9.71
N GLN A 149 1.16 -1.53 -8.52
CA GLN A 149 2.26 -1.07 -7.66
C GLN A 149 3.16 -2.21 -7.18
N ASN A 150 2.62 -3.43 -7.05
CA ASN A 150 3.38 -4.60 -6.60
C ASN A 150 3.86 -5.48 -7.77
N ASN A 151 3.79 -4.98 -9.02
CA ASN A 151 4.17 -5.72 -10.23
C ASN A 151 3.43 -7.05 -10.40
N ILE A 152 2.18 -7.12 -9.94
CA ILE A 152 1.32 -8.29 -10.08
C ILE A 152 0.51 -8.15 -11.37
N SER A 153 0.77 -9.04 -12.30
CA SER A 153 0.20 -9.05 -13.65
C SER A 153 -0.54 -10.34 -13.98
N CYS A 154 -0.28 -11.41 -13.24
CA CYS A 154 -0.91 -12.72 -13.43
C CYS A 154 -1.13 -13.48 -12.12
N LEU A 155 -1.83 -14.61 -12.17
CA LEU A 155 -2.06 -15.46 -10.99
C LEU A 155 -0.75 -16.04 -10.41
N ASP A 156 0.23 -16.31 -11.26
CA ASP A 156 1.50 -16.90 -10.85
C ASP A 156 2.34 -15.95 -10.00
N ASP A 157 2.12 -14.64 -10.11
CA ASP A 157 2.80 -13.64 -9.29
C ASP A 157 2.39 -13.73 -7.81
N PHE A 158 1.29 -14.41 -7.48
CA PHE A 158 0.89 -14.71 -6.10
C PHE A 158 1.52 -15.98 -5.53
N LYS A 159 2.22 -16.79 -6.35
CA LYS A 159 2.89 -18.00 -5.85
C LYS A 159 3.97 -17.58 -4.86
N HIS A 160 4.11 -18.37 -3.79
CA HIS A 160 5.06 -18.12 -2.70
C HIS A 160 4.80 -16.87 -1.86
N MET A 161 3.69 -16.16 -2.11
CA MET A 161 3.23 -15.14 -1.18
C MET A 161 2.60 -15.79 0.04
N THR A 162 2.73 -15.13 1.18
CA THR A 162 1.96 -15.43 2.39
C THR A 162 0.64 -14.64 2.39
N ALA A 163 -0.29 -15.03 3.26
CA ALA A 163 -1.48 -14.22 3.52
C ALA A 163 -1.14 -12.82 4.07
N HIS A 164 0.01 -12.69 4.74
CA HIS A 164 0.51 -11.39 5.21
C HIS A 164 0.92 -10.49 4.04
N ASP A 165 1.63 -11.02 3.05
CA ASP A 165 2.01 -10.24 1.86
C ASP A 165 0.77 -9.74 1.11
N LEU A 166 -0.26 -10.59 0.98
CA LEU A 166 -1.54 -10.19 0.42
C LEU A 166 -2.20 -9.06 1.23
N TYR A 167 -2.15 -9.14 2.56
CA TYR A 167 -2.67 -8.09 3.43
C TYR A 167 -1.91 -6.76 3.25
N GLN A 168 -0.59 -6.80 3.08
CA GLN A 168 0.23 -5.62 2.79
C GLN A 168 -0.08 -5.02 1.42
N ILE A 169 -0.23 -5.86 0.38
CA ILE A 169 -0.67 -5.44 -0.96
C ILE A 169 -2.00 -4.71 -0.86
N CYS A 170 -2.94 -5.24 -0.08
CA CYS A 170 -4.25 -4.65 0.17
C CYS A 170 -4.23 -3.39 1.06
N LYS A 171 -3.05 -2.84 1.36
CA LYS A 171 -2.85 -1.65 2.20
C LYS A 171 -3.55 -1.79 3.56
N GLU A 172 -3.40 -2.97 4.17
CA GLU A 172 -3.96 -3.29 5.49
C GLU A 172 -5.51 -3.29 5.55
N ASP A 173 -6.20 -3.20 4.40
CA ASP A 173 -7.65 -3.38 4.30
C ASP A 173 -8.00 -4.87 4.46
N TYR A 174 -8.35 -5.26 5.69
CA TYR A 174 -8.69 -6.64 6.03
C TYR A 174 -9.83 -7.20 5.16
N CYS A 175 -10.86 -6.40 4.87
CA CYS A 175 -12.01 -6.86 4.08
C CYS A 175 -11.57 -7.15 2.64
N LEU A 176 -10.72 -6.31 2.06
CA LEU A 176 -10.17 -6.53 0.72
C LEU A 176 -9.24 -7.74 0.70
N ALA A 177 -8.33 -7.85 1.66
CA ALA A 177 -7.41 -8.98 1.75
C ALA A 177 -8.14 -10.31 1.88
N MET A 178 -9.17 -10.37 2.74
CA MET A 178 -10.04 -11.53 2.90
C MET A 178 -10.74 -11.89 1.58
N GLN A 179 -11.35 -10.91 0.90
CA GLN A 179 -12.02 -11.15 -0.38
C GLN A 179 -11.06 -11.67 -1.44
N MET A 180 -9.88 -11.05 -1.56
CA MET A 180 -8.83 -11.47 -2.49
C MET A 180 -8.32 -12.87 -2.17
N TYR A 181 -8.13 -13.19 -0.89
CA TYR A 181 -7.67 -14.49 -0.44
C TYR A 181 -8.58 -15.60 -0.96
N TYR A 182 -9.89 -15.50 -0.73
CA TYR A 182 -10.84 -16.51 -1.19
C TYR A 182 -10.90 -16.62 -2.71
N ILE A 183 -10.93 -15.48 -3.44
CA ILE A 183 -10.92 -15.52 -4.90
C ILE A 183 -9.65 -16.23 -5.42
N LEU A 184 -8.48 -15.94 -4.85
CA LEU A 184 -7.21 -16.55 -5.26
C LEU A 184 -7.17 -18.04 -4.92
N THR A 185 -7.62 -18.45 -3.73
CA THR A 185 -7.67 -19.86 -3.34
C THR A 185 -8.67 -20.67 -4.15
N ASP A 186 -9.83 -20.09 -4.49
CA ASP A 186 -10.83 -20.73 -5.34
C ASP A 186 -10.29 -20.95 -6.77
N ASN A 187 -9.30 -20.17 -7.18
CA ASN A 187 -8.59 -20.30 -8.44
C ASN A 187 -7.26 -21.07 -8.32
N GLY A 188 -7.07 -21.80 -7.22
CA GLY A 188 -5.98 -22.77 -7.05
C GLY A 188 -4.66 -22.20 -6.53
N ILE A 189 -4.61 -20.92 -6.13
CA ILE A 189 -3.43 -20.35 -5.47
C ILE A 189 -3.34 -20.91 -4.04
N LYS A 190 -2.13 -21.36 -3.69
CA LYS A 190 -1.78 -21.77 -2.33
C LYS A 190 -0.79 -20.75 -1.78
N PHE A 191 -1.17 -20.12 -0.68
CA PHE A 191 -0.30 -19.21 0.04
C PHE A 191 0.67 -19.97 0.94
N ASP A 192 1.87 -19.44 1.09
CA ASP A 192 2.87 -19.93 2.01
C ASP A 192 2.47 -19.59 3.45
N ASN A 193 2.94 -20.41 4.39
CA ASN A 193 2.57 -20.27 5.80
C ASN A 193 3.25 -19.04 6.43
N TRP A 194 2.49 -18.27 7.20
CA TRP A 194 2.99 -17.16 8.01
C TRP A 194 2.95 -17.49 9.51
N GLN A 195 3.74 -16.78 10.31
CA GLN A 195 3.89 -17.06 11.75
C GLN A 195 2.56 -16.93 12.52
N ASP A 196 1.76 -15.92 12.18
CA ASP A 196 0.45 -15.67 12.79
C ASP A 196 -0.64 -15.68 11.71
N LYS A 197 -1.58 -16.61 11.83
CA LYS A 197 -2.60 -16.80 10.80
C LYS A 197 -3.69 -15.76 10.90
N TYR A 198 -4.10 -15.24 9.76
CA TYR A 198 -5.32 -14.47 9.64
C TYR A 198 -6.53 -15.38 9.81
N ILE A 199 -7.61 -14.82 10.37
CA ILE A 199 -8.85 -15.57 10.61
C ILE A 199 -9.45 -16.11 9.30
N PHE A 200 -9.29 -15.39 8.19
CA PHE A 200 -9.76 -15.83 6.86
C PHE A 200 -8.98 -17.02 6.30
N GLU A 201 -7.78 -17.33 6.81
CA GLU A 201 -7.05 -18.55 6.44
C GLU A 201 -7.62 -19.80 7.13
N ILE A 202 -8.29 -19.60 8.27
CA ILE A 202 -8.75 -20.68 9.14
C ILE A 202 -10.24 -20.97 8.94
N LEU A 203 -11.04 -19.91 8.78
CA LEU A 203 -12.49 -19.98 8.73
C LEU A 203 -13.03 -19.73 7.31
N PRO A 204 -14.26 -20.16 7.00
CA PRO A 204 -14.96 -19.72 5.80
C PRO A 204 -15.28 -18.22 5.81
N GLU A 205 -15.44 -17.62 4.63
CA GLU A 205 -15.57 -16.17 4.44
C GLU A 205 -16.64 -15.54 5.34
N LYS A 206 -17.84 -16.14 5.40
CA LYS A 206 -18.96 -15.62 6.19
C LYS A 206 -18.62 -15.48 7.68
N ASN A 207 -17.82 -16.40 8.21
CA ASN A 207 -17.50 -16.46 9.63
C ASN A 207 -16.30 -15.56 9.97
N ALA A 208 -15.30 -15.51 9.09
CA ALA A 208 -14.21 -14.55 9.19
C ALA A 208 -14.74 -13.10 9.10
N ALA A 209 -15.67 -12.84 8.17
CA ALA A 209 -16.33 -11.54 8.04
C ALA A 209 -17.14 -11.18 9.29
N LEU A 210 -17.82 -12.14 9.92
CA LEU A 210 -18.59 -11.91 11.14
C LEU A 210 -17.68 -11.51 12.31
N LEU A 211 -16.55 -12.21 12.49
CA LEU A 211 -15.58 -11.92 13.55
C LEU A 211 -14.97 -10.53 13.38
N TRP A 212 -14.57 -10.19 12.16
CA TRP A 212 -14.06 -8.85 11.87
C TRP A 212 -15.11 -7.77 12.12
N LYS A 213 -16.35 -7.97 11.65
CA LYS A 213 -17.43 -6.98 11.80
C LYS A 213 -17.81 -6.73 13.25
N LYS A 214 -17.91 -7.79 14.07
CA LYS A 214 -18.37 -7.68 15.47
C LYS A 214 -17.25 -7.37 16.45
N HIS A 215 -16.06 -7.92 16.24
CA HIS A 215 -15.01 -7.92 17.26
C HIS A 215 -13.68 -7.31 16.78
N LYS A 216 -13.56 -6.92 15.50
CA LYS A 216 -12.30 -6.40 14.90
C LYS A 216 -11.12 -7.35 15.07
N ILE A 217 -11.41 -8.65 15.10
CA ILE A 217 -10.41 -9.72 15.14
C ILE A 217 -10.06 -10.09 13.71
N SER A 218 -8.79 -9.93 13.35
CA SER A 218 -8.20 -10.24 12.05
C SER A 218 -7.19 -11.39 12.12
N MET A 219 -6.57 -11.63 13.27
CA MET A 219 -5.50 -12.62 13.47
C MET A 219 -5.78 -13.55 14.65
N LEU A 220 -5.17 -14.73 14.63
CA LEU A 220 -5.31 -15.72 15.70
C LEU A 220 -4.66 -15.26 17.00
N SER A 221 -3.52 -14.56 16.95
CA SER A 221 -2.85 -14.02 18.14
C SER A 221 -3.71 -13.08 19.00
N GLN A 222 -4.72 -12.44 18.41
CA GLN A 222 -5.68 -11.60 19.11
C GLN A 222 -6.66 -12.42 19.98
N MET A 223 -6.60 -13.75 19.88
CA MET A 223 -7.37 -14.71 20.68
C MET A 223 -6.43 -15.66 21.44
N PRO A 224 -5.74 -15.22 22.50
CA PRO A 224 -4.70 -16.02 23.16
C PRO A 224 -5.20 -17.35 23.74
N ALA A 225 -6.49 -17.42 24.11
CA ALA A 225 -7.14 -18.63 24.63
C ALA A 225 -7.64 -19.59 23.53
N CYS A 226 -7.46 -19.26 22.24
CA CYS A 226 -7.98 -20.02 21.12
C CYS A 226 -6.86 -20.37 20.13
N ASN A 227 -6.69 -21.65 19.83
CA ASN A 227 -5.79 -22.12 18.78
C ASN A 227 -6.58 -22.49 17.50
N GLU A 228 -5.85 -22.73 16.40
CA GLU A 228 -6.45 -23.06 15.10
C GLU A 228 -7.43 -24.25 15.18
N CYS A 229 -7.11 -25.29 15.94
CA CYS A 229 -7.96 -26.46 16.11
C CYS A 229 -9.27 -26.13 16.83
N MET A 230 -9.20 -25.36 17.93
CA MET A 230 -10.39 -24.92 18.68
C MET A 230 -11.29 -24.04 17.80
N LEU A 231 -10.69 -23.15 17.00
CA LEU A 231 -11.44 -22.28 16.10
C LEU A 231 -12.11 -23.07 14.96
N LYS A 232 -11.47 -24.12 14.44
CA LYS A 232 -12.10 -25.03 13.47
C LYS A 232 -13.20 -25.88 14.10
N GLN A 233 -13.02 -26.34 15.34
CA GLN A 233 -14.04 -27.12 16.06
C GLN A 233 -15.29 -26.30 16.40
N SER A 234 -15.16 -24.99 16.62
CA SER A 234 -16.32 -24.11 16.87
C SER A 234 -17.28 -24.03 15.68
N LEU A 235 -16.79 -24.30 14.46
CA LEU A 235 -17.62 -24.44 13.25
C LEU A 235 -18.49 -25.71 13.27
N SER A 236 -17.97 -26.78 13.86
CA SER A 236 -18.58 -28.11 13.83
C SER A 236 -19.53 -28.38 15.00
N SER A 237 -19.39 -27.64 16.11
CA SER A 237 -19.96 -28.00 17.42
C SER A 237 -21.17 -27.16 17.87
N SER A 238 -21.54 -26.08 17.17
CA SER A 238 -22.60 -25.17 17.62
C SER A 238 -23.76 -25.01 16.63
N ASN A 239 -24.99 -25.00 17.14
CA ASN A 239 -26.19 -24.58 16.40
C ASN A 239 -26.14 -23.11 15.94
N SER A 240 -25.19 -22.30 16.44
CA SER A 240 -24.86 -20.97 15.94
C SER A 240 -23.40 -20.60 16.25
N PHE A 241 -22.57 -20.42 15.21
CA PHE A 241 -21.17 -19.97 15.34
C PHE A 241 -21.04 -18.71 16.22
N ALA A 242 -22.05 -17.82 16.21
CA ALA A 242 -22.07 -16.63 17.06
C ALA A 242 -22.09 -16.93 18.57
N ALA A 243 -22.73 -18.02 19.00
CA ALA A 243 -22.77 -18.44 20.40
C ALA A 243 -21.40 -19.01 20.82
N ALA A 244 -20.80 -19.86 20.00
CA ALA A 244 -19.47 -20.43 20.25
C ALA A 244 -18.39 -19.35 20.34
N MET A 245 -18.45 -18.33 19.47
CA MET A 245 -17.52 -17.20 19.54
C MET A 245 -17.72 -16.34 20.79
N LYS A 246 -18.95 -16.20 21.30
CA LYS A 246 -19.20 -15.45 22.54
C LYS A 246 -18.53 -16.12 23.74
N GLU A 247 -18.59 -17.46 23.81
CA GLU A 247 -17.92 -18.23 24.87
C GLU A 247 -16.40 -18.13 24.73
N LEU A 248 -15.85 -18.39 23.55
CA LEU A 248 -14.40 -18.33 23.30
C LEU A 248 -13.79 -16.96 23.58
N LEU A 249 -14.51 -15.87 23.31
CA LEU A 249 -14.06 -14.50 23.56
C LEU A 249 -14.32 -14.02 25.00
N SER A 250 -15.15 -14.72 25.78
CA SER A 250 -15.39 -14.42 27.20
C SER A 250 -14.40 -15.08 28.16
N ILE A 251 -13.57 -16.01 27.67
CA ILE A 251 -12.59 -16.77 28.47
C ILE A 251 -11.22 -16.05 28.51
N GLY A 252 -11.10 -14.86 27.89
CA GLY A 252 -9.90 -14.03 27.86
C GLY A 252 -9.92 -12.85 28.82
#